data_AF-A0A8T4SLI8-F1
#
_entry.id   AF-A0A8T4SLI8-F1
#
_cell.length_a   1.000
_cell.length_b   1.000
_cell.length_c   1.000
_cell.angle_alpha   90.00
_cell.angle_beta   90.00
_cell.angle_gamma   90.00
#
_symmetry.space_group_name_H-M   'P 1'
#
loop_
_entity.id
_entity.type
_entity.pdbx_description
1 polymer ?
#
loop_
_entity_poly.entity_id
_entity_poly.type
_entity_poly.pdbx_seq_one_letter_code
_entity_poly.pdbx_strand_id
1 'polypeptide(L)' 'MLSTGFDPYDPQLPEPRRSTLRHVLDDHLLEISFKGRIGLKFHSWWQEPYWKFWTVDRSRKS' A
#
# COMPACT_ATOMS: atom_id res chain seq x y z
N MET A 1 -1.20 9.11 1.44
CA MET A 1 -2.20 8.30 2.18
C MET A 1 -2.98 7.51 1.13
N LEU A 2 -2.95 6.18 1.17
CA LEU A 2 -3.71 5.36 0.23
C LEU A 2 -5.19 5.51 0.57
N SER A 3 -5.93 6.24 -0.27
CA SER A 3 -7.33 6.58 -0.08
C SER A 3 -8.20 5.33 0.05
N THR A 4 -9.26 5.44 0.83
CA THR A 4 -10.41 4.52 0.86
C THR A 4 -10.86 4.15 -0.55
N GLY A 5 -11.02 2.86 -0.86
CA GLY A 5 -11.78 2.50 -2.06
C GLY A 5 -11.84 1.03 -2.47
N PHE A 6 -10.85 0.18 -2.16
CA PHE A 6 -10.85 -1.20 -2.65
C PHE A 6 -10.02 -2.12 -1.76
N ASP A 7 -10.44 -3.38 -1.58
CA ASP A 7 -9.63 -4.40 -0.91
C ASP A 7 -8.58 -4.92 -1.91
N PRO A 8 -7.29 -4.60 -1.75
CA PRO A 8 -6.27 -5.08 -2.68
C PRO A 8 -6.26 -6.62 -2.75
N TYR A 9 -6.70 -7.33 -1.71
CA TYR A 9 -6.70 -8.79 -1.64
C TYR A 9 -8.00 -9.45 -2.12
N ASP A 10 -8.91 -8.72 -2.77
CA ASP A 10 -10.11 -9.30 -3.37
C ASP A 10 -9.72 -10.44 -4.34
N PRO A 11 -10.22 -11.68 -4.13
CA PRO A 11 -9.90 -12.83 -4.97
C PRO A 11 -10.44 -12.71 -6.41
N GLN A 12 -11.35 -11.77 -6.68
CA GLN A 12 -11.84 -11.46 -8.02
C GLN A 12 -10.88 -10.56 -8.81
N LEU A 13 -9.90 -9.93 -8.16
CA LEU A 13 -8.87 -9.17 -8.85
C LEU A 13 -7.76 -10.07 -9.41
N PRO A 14 -7.16 -9.69 -10.56
CA PRO A 14 -5.96 -10.34 -11.03
C PRO A 14 -4.76 -10.06 -10.11
N GLU A 15 -3.82 -11.00 -10.04
CA GLU A 15 -2.61 -10.78 -9.24
C GLU A 15 -1.72 -9.67 -9.81
N PRO A 16 -1.33 -8.67 -8.99
CA PRO A 16 -0.44 -7.60 -9.40
C PRO A 16 0.92 -8.14 -9.84
N ARG A 17 1.35 -7.72 -11.04
CA ARG A 17 2.67 -8.05 -11.57
C ARG A 17 3.78 -7.15 -11.02
N ARG A 18 3.42 -5.97 -10.52
CA ARG A 18 4.34 -4.95 -10.01
C ARG A 18 3.62 -4.05 -9.00
N SER A 19 4.35 -3.58 -8.01
CA SER A 19 3.95 -2.52 -7.09
C SER A 19 4.90 -1.34 -7.22
N THR A 20 4.39 -0.12 -7.07
CA THR A 20 5.20 1.09 -7.25
C THR A 20 5.05 2.01 -6.04
N LEU A 21 6.18 2.41 -5.44
CA LEU A 21 6.25 3.48 -4.46
C LEU A 21 6.58 4.79 -5.17
N ARG A 22 5.72 5.79 -5.01
CA ARG A 22 5.90 7.15 -5.54
C ARG A 22 6.08 8.14 -4.40
N HIS A 23 7.04 9.04 -4.54
CA HIS A 23 7.26 10.14 -3.63
C HIS A 23 7.58 11.41 -4.41
N VAL A 24 7.08 12.56 -3.95
CA VAL A 24 7.42 13.87 -4.53
C VAL A 24 8.29 14.60 -3.52
N LEU A 25 9.51 14.96 -3.93
CA LEU A 25 10.49 15.69 -3.13
C LEU A 25 11.00 16.88 -3.95
N ASP A 26 10.83 18.10 -3.45
CA ASP A 26 11.30 19.33 -4.11
C ASP A 26 10.88 19.41 -5.59
N ASP A 27 9.61 19.16 -5.89
CA ASP A 27 9.05 19.10 -7.26
C ASP A 27 9.59 17.96 -8.15
N HIS A 28 10.40 17.04 -7.61
CA HIS A 28 10.89 15.85 -8.30
C HIS A 28 10.08 14.61 -7.92
N LEU A 29 9.71 13.79 -8.92
CA LEU A 29 9.08 12.49 -8.72
C LEU A 29 10.14 11.39 -8.56
N LEU A 30 10.21 10.80 -7.37
CA LEU A 30 10.91 9.56 -7.11
C LEU A 30 9.95 8.38 -7.27
N GLU A 31 10.33 7.40 -8.09
CA GLU A 31 9.56 6.18 -8.32
C GLU A 31 10.41 4.93 -8.12
N ILE A 32 9.97 4.03 -7.24
CA ILE A 32 10.61 2.74 -6.97
C ILE A 32 9.63 1.61 -7.30
N SER A 33 10.04 0.72 -8.19
CA SER A 33 9.22 -0.43 -8.63
C SER A 33 9.67 -1.73 -7.98
N PHE A 34 8.71 -2.52 -7.50
CA PHE A 34 8.91 -3.85 -6.91
C PHE A 34 8.18 -4.89 -7.75
N LYS A 35 8.78 -6.07 -7.93
CA LYS A 35 8.12 -7.19 -8.63
C LYS A 35 6.98 -7.75 -7.76
N GLY A 36 5.82 -7.96 -8.36
CA GLY A 36 4.65 -8.51 -7.68
C GLY A 36 3.94 -7.52 -6.75
N ARG A 37 3.09 -8.07 -5.89
CA ARG A 37 2.34 -7.36 -4.85
C ARG A 37 3.19 -7.20 -3.59
N ILE A 38 3.23 -6.00 -3.02
CA ILE A 38 3.78 -5.78 -1.68
C ILE A 38 2.78 -6.18 -0.58
N GLY A 39 3.27 -6.64 0.57
CA GLY A 39 2.42 -6.93 1.73
C GLY A 39 1.79 -5.64 2.27
N LEU A 40 0.46 -5.62 2.35
CA LEU A 40 -0.34 -4.56 2.92
C LEU A 40 -1.13 -5.11 4.09
N LYS A 41 -1.33 -4.27 5.11
CA LYS A 41 -2.25 -4.52 6.22
C LYS A 41 -3.25 -3.39 6.31
N PHE A 42 -4.46 -3.72 6.73
CA PHE A 42 -5.51 -2.73 6.96
C PHE A 42 -5.29 -2.06 8.30
N HIS A 43 -5.18 -0.73 8.30
CA HIS A 43 -5.25 0.08 9.50
C HIS A 43 -6.70 0.47 9.76
N SER A 44 -7.21 0.13 10.94
CA SER A 44 -8.59 0.41 11.34
C SER A 44 -8.67 1.63 12.25
N TRP A 45 -9.85 2.26 12.28
CA TRP A 45 -10.18 3.40 13.15
C TRP A 45 -10.11 3.09 14.65
N TRP A 46 -9.88 1.84 15.04
CA TRP A 46 -9.70 1.43 16.44
C TRP A 46 -8.27 1.64 16.96
N GLN A 47 -7.31 1.96 16.08
CA GLN A 47 -5.91 2.21 16.41
C GLN A 47 -5.52 3.60 15.93
N GLU A 48 -4.70 4.33 16.68
CA GLU A 48 -4.20 5.62 16.21
C GLU A 48 -3.30 5.46 14.97
N PRO A 49 -3.46 6.29 13.93
CA PRO A 49 -4.42 7.41 13.86
C PRO A 49 -5.83 6.91 13.50
N TYR A 50 -6.90 7.56 13.95
CA TYR A 50 -8.29 7.03 13.90
C TYR A 50 -8.97 7.14 12.51
N TRP A 51 -8.37 6.53 11.50
CA TRP A 51 -8.78 6.56 10.09
C TRP A 51 -8.60 5.18 9.45
N LYS A 52 -9.25 4.95 8.30
CA LYS A 52 -9.16 3.68 7.57
C LYS A 52 -8.23 3.85 6.39
N PHE A 53 -7.15 3.06 6.33
CA PHE A 53 -6.23 3.06 5.20
C PHE A 53 -5.47 1.74 5.12
N TRP A 54 -5.01 1.41 3.92
CA TRP A 54 -4.05 0.34 3.73
C TRP A 54 -2.63 0.87 3.94
N THR A 55 -1.79 0.09 4.62
CA THR A 55 -0.40 0.44 4.87
C THR A 55 0.51 -0.76 4.65
N VAL A 56 1.80 -0.52 4.44
CA VAL A 56 2.78 -1.60 4.25
C VAL A 56 2.86 -2.45 5.52
N ASP A 57 2.74 -3.76 5.36
CA ASP A 57 2.94 -4.70 6.44
C ASP A 57 4.43 -4.86 6.75
N ARG A 58 4.89 -4.25 7.83
CA ARG A 58 6.28 -4.34 8.32
C ARG A 58 6.57 -5.59 9.14
N SER A 59 5.56 -6.43 9.44
CA SER A 59 5.74 -7.65 10.23
C SER A 59 6.39 -8.78 9.43
N ARG A 60 6.23 -8.77 8.10
CA ARG A 60 7.04 -9.58 7.19
C ARG A 60 8.43 -8.97 7.04
N LYS A 61 9.37 -9.43 7.86
CA LYS A 61 10.79 -9.31 7.53
C LYS A 61 11.02 -10.12 6.24
N SER A 62 11.44 -9.43 5.18
CA SER A 62 11.96 -10.06 3.96
C SER A 62 13.32 -10.67 4.22
#